data_AF-A0A7K0MTW7-F1
#
_entry.id   AF-A0A7K0MTW7-F1
#
_cell.length_a   1.000
_cell.length_b   1.000
_cell.length_c   1.000
_cell.angle_alpha   90.00
_cell.angle_beta   90.00
_cell.angle_gamma   90.00
#
_symmetry.space_group_name_H-M   'P 1'
#
loop_
_entity.id
_entity.type
_entity.pdbx_description
1 polymer ?
#
loop_
_entity_poly.entity_id
_entity_poly.type
_entity_poly.pdbx_seq_one_letter_code
_entity_poly.pdbx_strand_id
1 'polypeptide(L)'
;MSLDTVATAQANPDATQPFAELGLKPDEYARIKEILGRRPTSSELAMYSVMWSEHCSYKSSKVHLKQFGEKAVKTDALLVGIGENAGVVDVGQGYAVTFKIESHNHPSFIEPYQGAATGVGGIVRDILTMGARPIAVMDPLRFGPA
;
A
#
# COMPACT_ATOMS: atom_id res chain seq x y z
N MET A 1 -27.49 16.03 4.19
CA MET A 1 -26.25 16.66 3.66
C MET A 1 -26.37 16.71 2.15
N SER A 2 -26.11 17.86 1.52
CA SER A 2 -25.93 17.92 0.07
C SER A 2 -24.65 17.14 -0.30
N LEU A 3 -24.67 16.38 -1.38
CA LEU A 3 -23.48 15.71 -1.93
C LEU A 3 -22.49 16.78 -2.40
N ASP A 4 -21.21 16.60 -2.07
CA ASP A 4 -20.13 17.46 -2.59
C ASP A 4 -19.72 16.95 -3.97
N THR A 5 -20.38 17.49 -5.01
CA THR A 5 -20.15 17.10 -6.40
C THR A 5 -19.00 17.88 -7.03
N VAL A 6 -18.54 17.44 -8.20
CA VAL A 6 -17.54 18.18 -9.00
C VAL A 6 -18.00 19.61 -9.30
N ALA A 7 -19.28 19.80 -9.65
CA ALA A 7 -19.85 21.12 -9.92
C ALA A 7 -19.82 22.01 -8.66
N THR A 8 -20.17 21.44 -7.49
CA THR A 8 -20.06 22.14 -6.19
C THR A 8 -18.62 22.52 -5.86
N ALA A 9 -17.67 21.64 -6.18
CA ALA A 9 -16.24 21.87 -5.98
C ALA A 9 -15.69 22.99 -6.86
N GLN A 10 -16.21 23.15 -8.08
CA GLN A 10 -15.86 24.26 -8.96
C GLN A 10 -16.51 25.58 -8.52
N ALA A 11 -17.79 25.54 -8.14
CA ALA A 11 -18.55 26.73 -7.76
C ALA A 11 -18.10 27.34 -6.42
N ASN A 12 -17.51 26.53 -5.54
CA ASN A 12 -17.04 26.98 -4.22
C ASN A 12 -15.59 26.53 -3.98
N PRO A 13 -14.59 27.18 -4.61
CA PRO A 13 -13.20 26.72 -4.60
C PRO A 13 -12.48 26.87 -3.26
N ASP A 14 -12.99 27.74 -2.38
CA ASP A 14 -12.39 28.10 -1.10
C ASP A 14 -13.11 27.48 0.10
N ALA A 15 -14.04 26.56 -0.14
CA ALA A 15 -14.68 25.79 0.92
C ALA A 15 -13.62 25.05 1.75
N THR A 16 -13.68 25.24 3.07
CA THR A 16 -12.79 24.54 4.02
C THR A 16 -12.99 23.03 3.94
N GLN A 17 -11.89 22.28 3.87
CA GLN A 17 -11.91 20.81 3.86
C GLN A 17 -10.97 20.25 4.95
N PRO A 18 -11.33 19.13 5.61
CA PRO A 18 -10.58 18.57 6.74
C PRO A 18 -9.37 17.73 6.29
N PHE A 19 -8.54 18.22 5.37
CA PHE A 19 -7.43 17.43 4.80
C PHE A 19 -6.37 17.05 5.86
N ALA A 20 -6.13 17.92 6.84
CA ALA A 20 -5.16 17.67 7.91
C ALA A 20 -5.62 16.54 8.85
N GLU A 21 -6.92 16.48 9.16
CA GLU A 21 -7.52 15.41 9.96
C GLU A 21 -7.46 14.06 9.25
N LEU A 22 -7.45 14.09 7.91
CA LEU A 22 -7.25 12.91 7.05
C LEU A 22 -5.77 12.53 6.88
N GLY A 23 -4.84 13.23 7.54
CA GLY A 23 -3.41 12.94 7.52
C GLY A 23 -2.64 13.48 6.32
N LEU A 24 -3.24 14.37 5.51
CA LEU A 24 -2.56 15.07 4.42
C LEU A 24 -1.83 16.31 4.93
N LYS A 25 -0.64 16.55 4.38
CA LYS A 25 0.08 17.81 4.60
C LYS A 25 -0.48 18.94 3.74
N PRO A 26 -0.25 20.22 4.10
CA PRO A 26 -0.73 21.36 3.31
C PRO A 26 -0.23 21.37 1.86
N ASP A 27 1.02 20.96 1.61
CA ASP A 27 1.60 20.86 0.28
C ASP A 27 1.00 19.71 -0.55
N GLU A 28 0.67 18.59 0.09
CA GLU A 28 -0.05 17.48 -0.55
C GLU A 28 -1.45 17.91 -1.00
N TYR A 29 -2.19 18.62 -0.14
CA TYR A 29 -3.50 19.17 -0.49
C TYR A 29 -3.41 20.20 -1.63
N ALA A 30 -2.44 21.11 -1.59
CA ALA A 30 -2.21 22.06 -2.67
C ALA A 30 -1.93 21.36 -4.01
N ARG A 31 -1.13 20.28 -3.99
CA ARG A 31 -0.82 19.48 -5.17
C ARG A 31 -2.04 18.73 -5.71
N ILE A 32 -2.93 18.25 -4.85
CA ILE A 32 -4.22 17.69 -5.28
C ILE A 32 -5.03 18.75 -6.03
N LYS A 33 -5.09 19.98 -5.52
CA LYS A 33 -5.79 21.08 -6.20
C LYS A 33 -5.19 21.38 -7.57
N GLU A 34 -3.85 21.37 -7.68
CA GLU A 34 -3.14 21.56 -8.94
C GLU A 34 -3.47 20.47 -9.96
N ILE A 35 -3.41 19.19 -9.55
CA ILE A 35 -3.72 18.04 -10.42
C ILE A 35 -5.16 18.09 -10.95
N LEU A 36 -6.11 18.47 -10.08
CA LEU A 36 -7.53 18.49 -10.44
C LEU A 36 -7.96 19.81 -11.11
N GLY A 37 -7.17 20.87 -11.02
CA GLY A 37 -7.54 22.22 -11.46
C GLY A 37 -8.66 22.87 -10.64
N ARG A 38 -8.98 22.32 -9.46
CA ARG A 38 -10.03 22.75 -8.53
C ARG A 38 -9.80 22.11 -7.16
N ARG A 39 -10.57 22.48 -6.14
CA ARG A 39 -10.59 21.68 -4.91
C ARG A 39 -11.14 20.26 -5.18
N PRO A 40 -10.66 19.22 -4.47
CA PRO A 40 -11.27 17.90 -4.55
C PRO A 40 -12.67 17.91 -3.94
N THR A 41 -13.53 17.00 -4.39
CA THR A 41 -14.74 16.63 -3.65
C THR A 41 -14.37 15.91 -2.35
N SER A 42 -15.30 15.80 -1.40
CA SER A 42 -15.06 15.01 -0.17
C SER A 42 -14.62 13.56 -0.45
N SER A 43 -15.20 12.90 -1.46
CA SER A 43 -14.82 11.52 -1.84
C SER A 43 -13.45 11.45 -2.50
N GLU A 44 -13.12 12.39 -3.38
CA GLU A 44 -11.78 12.48 -3.98
C GLU A 44 -10.73 12.75 -2.91
N LEU A 45 -11.01 13.66 -1.97
CA LEU A 45 -10.09 13.99 -0.88
C LEU A 45 -9.80 12.77 0.00
N ALA A 46 -10.83 12.00 0.38
CA ALA A 46 -10.68 10.76 1.13
C ALA A 46 -9.89 9.69 0.35
N MET A 47 -10.07 9.60 -0.96
CA MET A 47 -9.29 8.69 -1.80
C MET A 47 -7.82 9.08 -1.84
N TYR A 48 -7.52 10.37 -2.07
CA TYR A 48 -6.14 10.86 -2.06
C TYR A 48 -5.48 10.66 -0.70
N SER A 49 -6.19 10.88 0.41
CA SER A 49 -5.61 10.73 1.75
C SER A 49 -5.16 9.30 2.04
N VAL A 50 -5.93 8.30 1.61
CA VAL A 50 -5.54 6.89 1.74
C VAL A 50 -4.40 6.54 0.78
N MET A 51 -4.54 6.89 -0.50
CA MET A 51 -3.57 6.51 -1.53
C MET A 51 -2.20 7.18 -1.35
N TRP A 52 -2.15 8.38 -0.78
CA TRP A 52 -0.91 9.12 -0.49
C TRP A 52 -0.41 8.91 0.95
N SER A 53 -1.05 8.05 1.74
CA SER A 53 -0.53 7.62 3.04
C SER A 53 0.83 6.95 2.89
N GLU A 54 1.64 6.91 3.95
CA GLU A 54 2.93 6.18 3.92
C GLU A 54 2.72 4.70 3.61
N HIS A 55 1.66 4.10 4.18
CA HIS A 55 1.31 2.70 4.02
C HIS A 55 1.11 2.30 2.54
N CYS A 56 0.48 3.16 1.73
CA CYS A 56 0.23 2.87 0.32
C CYS A 56 1.33 3.38 -0.61
N SER A 57 1.86 4.57 -0.35
CA SER A 57 2.75 5.27 -1.29
C SER A 57 4.23 4.99 -1.08
N TYR A 58 4.61 4.49 0.10
CA TYR A 58 6.01 4.33 0.51
C TYR A 58 6.81 5.64 0.35
N LYS A 59 6.16 6.80 0.50
CA LYS A 59 6.76 8.10 0.11
C LYS A 59 8.06 8.42 0.84
N SER A 60 8.25 7.93 2.07
CA SER A 60 9.53 8.08 2.78
C SER A 60 10.56 7.01 2.40
N SER A 61 10.13 5.77 2.14
CA SER A 61 11.03 4.61 2.00
C SER A 61 11.41 4.31 0.55
N LYS A 62 10.57 4.66 -0.43
CA LYS A 62 10.76 4.37 -1.87
C LYS A 62 12.11 4.87 -2.39
N VAL A 63 12.55 6.05 -1.96
CA VAL A 63 13.84 6.63 -2.36
C VAL A 63 15.03 5.76 -1.94
N HIS A 64 14.91 5.07 -0.81
CA HIS A 64 15.94 4.15 -0.32
C HIS A 64 15.78 2.77 -0.93
N LEU A 65 14.56 2.26 -1.10
CA LEU A 65 14.31 0.91 -1.61
C LEU A 65 14.61 0.77 -3.11
N LYS A 66 14.57 1.86 -3.89
CA LYS A 66 14.92 1.84 -5.32
C LYS A 66 16.31 1.25 -5.59
N GLN A 67 17.24 1.41 -4.65
CA GLN A 67 18.60 0.88 -4.78
C GLN A 67 18.64 -0.65 -4.92
N PHE A 68 17.65 -1.38 -4.39
CA PHE A 68 17.61 -2.84 -4.52
C PHE A 68 17.34 -3.28 -5.96
N GLY A 69 16.51 -2.52 -6.69
CA GLY A 69 16.31 -2.74 -8.12
C GLY A 69 17.53 -2.32 -8.94
N GLU A 70 18.16 -1.19 -8.59
CA GLU A 70 19.34 -0.66 -9.31
C GLU A 70 20.59 -1.54 -9.12
N LYS A 71 20.76 -2.14 -7.94
CA LYS A 71 21.91 -3.00 -7.59
C LYS A 71 21.62 -4.49 -7.78
N ALA A 72 20.45 -4.85 -8.30
CA ALA A 72 20.07 -6.24 -8.49
C ALA A 72 21.10 -6.94 -9.41
N VAL A 73 21.59 -8.09 -8.95
CA VAL A 73 22.45 -8.94 -9.79
C VAL A 73 21.58 -9.54 -10.88
N LYS A 74 22.03 -9.46 -12.13
CA LYS A 74 21.34 -10.10 -13.25
C LYS A 74 21.33 -11.62 -13.05
N THR A 75 20.16 -12.20 -13.09
CA THR A 75 19.95 -13.63 -12.92
C THR A 75 18.74 -14.07 -13.73
N ASP A 76 18.82 -15.24 -14.35
CA ASP A 76 17.71 -15.86 -15.08
C ASP A 76 16.71 -16.52 -14.11
N ALA A 77 17.08 -16.69 -12.84
CA ALA A 77 16.23 -17.30 -11.83
C ALA A 77 15.10 -16.37 -11.36
N LEU A 78 15.20 -15.04 -11.57
CA LEU A 78 14.15 -14.10 -11.17
C LEU A 78 13.13 -13.95 -12.31
N LEU A 79 11.98 -14.58 -12.16
CA LEU A 79 10.90 -14.53 -13.15
C LEU A 79 10.06 -13.26 -13.00
N VAL A 80 9.78 -12.86 -11.76
CA VAL A 80 9.02 -11.64 -11.44
C VAL A 80 9.69 -10.90 -10.28
N GLY A 81 10.07 -9.64 -10.53
CA GLY A 81 10.76 -8.77 -9.59
C GLY A 81 9.86 -7.74 -8.91
N ILE A 82 10.47 -6.64 -8.49
CA ILE A 82 9.79 -5.51 -7.83
C ILE A 82 8.77 -4.89 -8.79
N GLY A 83 7.53 -4.72 -8.33
CA GLY A 83 6.45 -4.06 -9.07
C GLY A 83 5.12 -4.82 -9.05
N GLU A 84 5.19 -6.14 -8.82
CA GLU A 84 4.03 -7.02 -8.71
C GLU A 84 3.67 -7.33 -7.25
N ASN A 85 2.53 -8.01 -7.03
CA ASN A 85 2.05 -8.35 -5.69
C ASN A 85 3.02 -9.24 -4.90
N ALA A 86 3.77 -10.14 -5.56
CA ALA A 86 4.80 -10.96 -4.93
C ALA A 86 5.95 -11.28 -5.91
N GLY A 87 7.11 -11.61 -5.36
CA GLY A 87 8.26 -12.05 -6.16
C GLY A 87 8.09 -13.50 -6.62
N VAL A 88 8.66 -13.85 -7.77
CA VAL A 88 8.63 -15.22 -8.32
C VAL A 88 10.02 -15.62 -8.78
N VAL A 89 10.47 -16.80 -8.35
CA VAL A 89 11.77 -17.37 -8.72
C VAL A 89 11.61 -18.75 -9.36
N ASP A 90 12.41 -19.02 -10.39
CA ASP A 90 12.57 -20.36 -10.97
C ASP A 90 13.38 -21.23 -10.00
N VAL A 91 12.86 -22.41 -9.68
CA VAL A 91 13.53 -23.40 -8.83
C VAL A 91 13.90 -24.68 -9.61
N GLY A 92 13.79 -24.62 -10.94
CA GLY A 92 14.11 -25.69 -11.87
C GLY A 92 12.96 -26.68 -12.05
N GLN A 93 13.16 -27.64 -12.96
CA GLN A 93 12.20 -28.73 -13.26
C GLN A 93 10.81 -28.23 -13.69
N GLY A 94 10.72 -27.01 -14.22
CA GLY A 94 9.46 -26.38 -14.62
C GLY A 94 8.63 -25.84 -13.45
N TYR A 95 9.21 -25.75 -12.24
CA TYR A 95 8.56 -25.17 -11.07
C TYR A 95 9.04 -23.74 -10.81
N ALA A 96 8.11 -22.91 -10.35
CA ALA A 96 8.40 -21.59 -9.81
C ALA A 96 7.88 -21.48 -8.39
N VAL A 97 8.59 -20.73 -7.55
CA VAL A 97 8.18 -20.41 -6.18
C VAL A 97 7.89 -18.92 -6.11
N THR A 98 6.72 -18.59 -5.59
CA THR A 98 6.37 -17.21 -5.23
C THR A 98 6.41 -17.03 -3.74
N PHE A 99 6.88 -15.86 -3.30
CA PHE A 99 6.90 -15.50 -1.90
C PHE A 99 6.85 -13.98 -1.74
N LYS A 100 6.27 -13.56 -0.62
CA LYS A 100 6.17 -12.17 -0.17
C LYS A 100 6.19 -12.19 1.35
N ILE A 101 6.52 -11.05 1.95
CA ILE A 101 6.35 -10.80 3.37
C ILE A 101 5.53 -9.53 3.55
N GLU A 102 4.58 -9.57 4.47
CA GLU A 102 3.77 -8.42 4.89
C GLU A 102 3.84 -8.25 6.40
N SER A 103 3.31 -7.13 6.89
CA SER A 103 3.20 -6.86 8.32
C SER A 103 1.78 -6.39 8.65
N HIS A 104 1.31 -6.73 9.85
CA HIS A 104 0.03 -6.26 10.36
C HIS A 104 0.16 -5.69 11.79
N ASN A 105 1.20 -4.88 11.98
CA ASN A 105 1.67 -4.48 13.31
C ASN A 105 0.64 -3.68 14.09
N HIS A 106 0.08 -2.62 13.49
CA HIS A 106 -0.83 -1.72 14.19
C HIS A 106 -2.18 -2.40 14.53
N PRO A 107 -2.84 -3.12 13.62
CA PRO A 107 -4.04 -3.89 13.97
C PRO A 107 -3.78 -4.95 15.04
N SER A 108 -2.70 -5.72 14.92
CA SER A 108 -2.34 -6.77 15.90
C SER A 108 -1.96 -6.22 17.27
N PHE A 109 -1.54 -4.95 17.36
CA PHE A 109 -1.33 -4.28 18.65
C PHE A 109 -2.65 -3.97 19.36
N ILE A 110 -3.70 -3.60 18.61
CA ILE A 110 -5.01 -3.23 19.17
C ILE A 110 -5.86 -4.47 19.46
N GLU A 111 -5.92 -5.40 18.52
CA GLU A 111 -6.66 -6.65 18.65
C GLU A 111 -5.80 -7.78 18.04
N PRO A 112 -5.11 -8.56 18.88
CA PRO A 112 -4.10 -9.51 18.41
C PRO A 112 -4.65 -10.64 17.55
N TYR A 113 -5.84 -11.17 17.86
CA TYR A 113 -6.33 -12.38 17.21
C TYR A 113 -6.74 -12.11 15.76
N GLN A 114 -7.65 -11.15 15.56
CA GLN A 114 -8.12 -10.70 14.25
C GLN A 114 -7.02 -9.97 13.51
N GLY A 115 -6.18 -9.17 14.17
CA GLY A 115 -5.03 -8.54 13.52
C GLY A 115 -4.08 -9.58 12.90
N ALA A 116 -3.71 -10.62 13.64
CA ALA A 116 -2.90 -11.70 13.07
C ALA A 116 -3.66 -12.43 11.94
N ALA A 117 -4.93 -12.76 12.14
CA ALA A 117 -5.73 -13.49 11.16
C ALA A 117 -5.92 -12.73 9.83
N THR A 118 -6.19 -11.43 9.86
CA THR A 118 -6.32 -10.61 8.65
C THR A 118 -4.97 -10.40 7.96
N GLY A 119 -3.88 -10.35 8.71
CA GLY A 119 -2.52 -10.34 8.18
C GLY A 119 -2.22 -11.62 7.37
N VAL A 120 -2.51 -12.80 7.93
CA VAL A 120 -2.39 -14.09 7.21
C VAL A 120 -3.31 -14.12 5.98
N GLY A 121 -4.55 -13.65 6.11
CA GLY A 121 -5.48 -13.57 4.99
C GLY A 121 -4.99 -12.68 3.85
N GLY A 122 -4.31 -11.56 4.16
CA GLY A 122 -3.70 -10.65 3.19
C GLY A 122 -2.64 -11.34 2.34
N ILE A 123 -1.60 -11.86 3.00
CA ILE A 123 -0.47 -12.49 2.32
C ILE A 123 -0.88 -13.71 1.48
N VAL A 124 -1.87 -14.49 1.95
CA VAL A 124 -2.41 -15.62 1.18
C VAL A 124 -3.05 -15.15 -0.13
N ARG A 125 -3.77 -14.02 -0.12
CA ARG A 125 -4.40 -13.47 -1.33
C ARG A 125 -3.35 -12.99 -2.32
N ASP A 126 -2.26 -12.35 -1.88
CA ASP A 126 -1.19 -11.91 -2.78
C ASP A 126 -0.62 -13.08 -3.59
N ILE A 127 -0.30 -14.18 -2.90
CA ILE A 127 0.22 -15.41 -3.53
C ILE A 127 -0.79 -15.99 -4.53
N LEU A 128 -2.08 -16.02 -4.17
CA LEU A 128 -3.14 -16.47 -5.06
C LEU A 128 -3.26 -15.60 -6.32
N THR A 129 -3.11 -14.28 -6.21
CA THR A 129 -3.16 -13.37 -7.38
C THR A 129 -2.00 -13.58 -8.35
N MET A 130 -0.90 -14.17 -7.90
CA MET A 130 0.21 -14.59 -8.78
C MET A 130 -0.09 -15.88 -9.55
N GLY A 131 -1.26 -16.50 -9.34
CA GLY A 131 -1.62 -17.78 -9.95
C GLY A 131 -0.96 -19.00 -9.30
N ALA A 132 -0.36 -18.82 -8.12
CA ALA A 132 0.30 -19.89 -7.39
C ALA A 132 -0.54 -20.41 -6.22
N ARG A 133 -0.34 -21.68 -5.87
CA ARG A 133 -0.98 -22.32 -4.72
C ARG A 133 -0.14 -22.06 -3.45
N PRO A 134 -0.70 -21.43 -2.40
CA PRO A 134 -0.02 -21.34 -1.11
C PRO A 134 0.24 -22.73 -0.52
N ILE A 135 1.48 -23.00 -0.11
CA ILE A 135 1.88 -24.29 0.48
C ILE A 135 2.52 -24.16 1.87
N ALA A 136 2.93 -22.95 2.27
CA ALA A 136 3.56 -22.68 3.56
C ALA A 136 3.30 -21.22 3.99
N VAL A 137 3.31 -20.99 5.30
CA VAL A 137 3.24 -19.67 5.95
C VAL A 137 4.33 -19.61 7.03
N MET A 138 4.93 -18.44 7.24
CA MET A 138 6.00 -18.23 8.22
C MET A 138 5.75 -16.94 9.00
N ASP A 139 5.91 -16.98 10.32
CA ASP A 139 5.49 -15.90 11.22
C ASP A 139 6.69 -15.31 12.02
N PRO A 140 7.28 -14.19 11.58
CA PRO A 140 8.36 -13.53 12.31
C PRO A 140 7.80 -12.64 13.44
N LEU A 141 7.36 -13.25 14.54
CA LEU A 141 6.75 -12.55 15.67
C LEU A 141 7.80 -11.89 16.58
N ARG A 142 7.51 -10.69 17.09
CA ARG A 142 8.36 -9.93 18.03
C ARG A 142 7.47 -9.27 19.09
N PHE A 143 7.75 -9.52 20.36
CA PHE A 143 7.00 -8.99 21.51
C PHE A 143 7.94 -8.38 22.55
N GLY A 144 7.39 -7.54 23.44
CA GLY A 144 8.09 -7.09 24.65
C GLY A 144 8.20 -8.20 25.70
N PRO A 145 8.95 -7.98 26.78
CA PRO A 145 8.95 -8.87 27.94
C PRO A 145 7.54 -9.07 28.50
N ALA A 146 7.28 -10.27 29.02
CA ALA A 146 6.06 -10.61 29.75
C ALA A 146 6.12 -10.12 31.20
#